data_AF-A0A0P9F7X8-F1
#
_entry.id   AF-A0A0P9F7X8-F1
#
_cell.length_a   1.000
_cell.length_b   1.000
_cell.length_c   1.000
_cell.angle_alpha   90.00
_cell.angle_beta   90.00
_cell.angle_gamma   90.00
#
_symmetry.space_group_name_H-M   'P 1'
#
loop_
_entity.id
_entity.type
_entity.pdbx_description
1 polymer ?
#
loop_
_entity_poly.entity_id
_entity_poly.type
_entity_poly.pdbx_seq_one_letter_code
_entity_poly.pdbx_strand_id
1 'polypeptide(L)'
;GPSAEQKMRAQLFAERGWVEMIDPDALVSEHVAAQVCGALARGPRMPPLNRPDITGVDTAAEMLLAMMNEAGAGETLESFELGMRLPVAA
;
A
#
# COMPACT_ATOMS: atom_id res chain seq x y z
N GLY A 1 5.31 18.74 17.46
CA GLY A 1 6.17 17.56 17.23
C GLY A 1 5.42 16.52 16.42
N PRO A 2 6.08 15.46 15.94
CA PRO A 2 5.43 14.38 15.20
C PRO A 2 4.34 13.71 16.03
N SER A 3 3.25 13.30 15.37
CA SER A 3 2.13 12.64 16.01
C SER A 3 2.54 11.25 16.54
N ALA A 4 1.76 10.71 17.47
CA ALA A 4 1.96 9.35 17.98
C ALA A 4 1.94 8.32 16.85
N GLU A 5 1.04 8.47 15.88
CA GLU A 5 0.95 7.59 14.71
C GLU A 5 2.20 7.70 13.82
N GLN A 6 2.75 8.90 13.62
CA GLN A 6 3.98 9.09 12.85
C GLN A 6 5.17 8.41 13.53
N LYS A 7 5.32 8.57 14.85
CA LYS A 7 6.36 7.91 15.64
C LYS A 7 6.23 6.38 15.57
N MET A 8 5.00 5.87 15.78
CA MET A 8 4.70 4.44 15.67
C MET A 8 5.06 3.89 14.28
N ARG A 9 4.65 4.56 13.20
CA ARG A 9 4.91 4.09 11.83
C ARG A 9 6.39 4.12 11.49
N ALA A 10 7.11 5.18 11.87
CA ALA A 10 8.56 5.27 11.67
C ALA A 10 9.31 4.15 12.41
N GLN A 11 8.90 3.84 13.63
CA GLN A 11 9.46 2.73 14.41
C GLN A 11 9.24 1.38 13.71
N LEU A 12 8.01 1.10 13.24
CA LEU A 12 7.69 -0.14 12.50
C LEU A 12 8.49 -0.30 11.21
N PHE A 13 8.82 0.81 10.53
CA PHE A 13 9.65 0.79 9.32
C PHE A 13 11.13 0.60 9.65
N ALA A 14 11.62 1.21 10.73
CA ALA A 14 12.99 1.04 11.19
C ALA A 14 13.28 -0.38 11.65
N GLU A 15 12.35 -1.01 12.37
CA GLU A 15 12.44 -2.42 12.78
C GLU A 15 12.53 -3.39 11.60
N ARG A 16 11.91 -3.03 10.46
CA ARG A 16 12.00 -3.78 9.20
C ARG A 16 13.25 -3.43 8.37
N GLY A 17 14.05 -2.48 8.83
CA GLY A 17 15.24 -1.98 8.13
C GLY A 17 14.93 -1.15 6.88
N TRP A 18 13.70 -0.63 6.76
CA TRP A 18 13.26 0.16 5.60
C TRP A 18 13.75 1.61 5.64
N VAL A 19 13.92 2.15 6.85
CA VAL A 19 14.36 3.53 7.08
C VAL A 19 15.34 3.57 8.25
N GLU A 20 16.20 4.58 8.26
CA GLU A 20 16.92 4.96 9.47
C GLU A 20 16.01 5.86 10.32
N MET A 21 16.04 5.67 11.64
CA MET A 21 15.24 6.46 12.58
C MET A 21 16.18 7.33 13.41
N ILE A 22 15.85 8.63 13.47
CA ILE A 22 16.46 9.59 14.37
C ILE A 22 15.36 10.04 15.32
N ASP A 23 15.62 9.93 16.62
CA ASP A 23 14.70 10.43 17.63
C ASP A 23 14.45 11.94 17.37
N PRO A 24 13.19 12.38 17.23
CA PRO A 24 12.87 13.79 17.02
C PRO A 24 13.48 14.72 18.07
N ASP A 25 13.64 14.24 19.30
CA ASP A 25 14.21 15.04 20.40
C ASP A 25 15.75 15.10 20.34
N ALA A 26 16.38 14.30 19.46
CA ALA A 26 17.82 14.25 19.20
C ALA A 26 18.23 14.79 17.80
N LEU A 27 17.32 15.49 17.12
CA LEU A 27 17.56 16.09 15.80
C LEU A 27 18.51 17.30 15.88
N VAL A 28 19.79 17.03 15.72
CA VAL A 28 20.83 18.04 15.49
C VAL A 28 21.62 17.69 14.23
N SER A 29 22.14 18.71 13.55
CA SER A 29 22.80 18.61 12.24
C SER A 29 23.90 17.54 12.22
N GLU A 30 24.69 17.44 13.29
CA GLU A 30 25.79 16.51 13.44
C GLU A 30 25.29 15.05 13.47
N HIS A 31 24.20 14.78 14.18
CA HIS A 31 23.61 13.44 14.25
C HIS A 31 23.02 13.01 12.91
N VAL A 32 22.33 13.93 12.23
CA VAL A 32 21.76 13.66 10.90
C VAL A 32 22.88 13.36 9.90
N ALA A 33 23.93 14.19 9.87
CA ALA A 33 25.08 13.98 8.99
C ALA A 33 25.77 12.63 9.27
N ALA A 34 26.00 12.31 10.55
CA ALA A 34 26.61 11.04 10.94
C ALA A 34 25.76 9.82 10.50
N GLN A 35 24.44 9.88 10.68
CA GLN A 35 23.56 8.79 10.24
C GLN A 35 23.53 8.63 8.72
N VAL A 36 23.41 9.73 7.97
CA VAL A 36 23.40 9.69 6.50
C VAL A 36 24.71 9.14 5.95
N CYS A 37 25.85 9.66 6.41
CA CYS A 37 27.17 9.16 6.01
C CYS A 37 27.33 7.66 6.36
N GLY A 38 26.89 7.26 7.56
CA GLY A 38 26.90 5.86 7.97
C GLY A 38 26.02 4.97 7.09
N ALA A 39 24.83 5.42 6.70
CA ALA A 39 23.92 4.69 5.83
C ALA A 39 24.51 4.52 4.42
N LEU A 40 25.08 5.59 3.85
CA LEU A 40 25.73 5.55 2.53
C LEU A 40 26.93 4.60 2.53
N ALA A 41 27.75 4.62 3.58
CA ALA A 41 28.92 3.75 3.70
C ALA A 41 28.55 2.26 3.87
N ARG A 42 27.45 1.96 4.58
CA ARG A 42 26.95 0.58 4.71
C ARG A 42 26.38 0.03 3.41
N GLY A 43 25.86 0.88 2.53
CA GLY A 43 25.12 0.47 1.34
C GLY A 43 23.70 -0.01 1.67
N PRO A 44 22.99 -0.61 0.69
CA PRO A 44 21.60 -1.01 0.85
C PRO A 44 21.40 -1.99 2.01
N ARG A 45 20.60 -1.58 2.99
CA ARG A 45 20.33 -2.40 4.19
C ARG A 45 19.33 -3.53 3.94
N MET A 46 18.47 -3.36 2.93
CA MET A 46 17.35 -4.27 2.67
C MET A 46 17.74 -5.42 1.75
N PRO A 47 17.77 -6.67 2.24
CA PRO A 47 17.72 -7.84 1.36
C PRO A 47 16.40 -7.82 0.57
N PRO A 48 16.37 -8.35 -0.67
CA PRO A 48 15.18 -8.31 -1.52
C PRO A 48 13.89 -8.82 -0.85
N LEU A 49 14.00 -9.85 0.00
CA LEU A 49 12.90 -10.46 0.75
C LEU A 49 12.23 -9.51 1.76
N ASN A 50 12.93 -8.48 2.21
CA ASN A 50 12.45 -7.53 3.21
C ASN A 50 12.04 -6.20 2.57
N ARG A 51 11.90 -6.08 1.26
CA ARG A 51 11.44 -4.82 0.66
C ARG A 51 9.94 -4.64 0.88
N PRO A 52 9.45 -3.41 1.11
CA PRO A 52 8.02 -3.17 1.13
C PRO A 52 7.43 -3.50 -0.23
N ASP A 53 6.25 -4.12 -0.23
CA ASP A 53 5.45 -4.24 -1.44
C ASP A 53 4.93 -2.85 -1.84
N ILE A 54 5.24 -2.45 -3.07
CA ILE A 54 4.88 -1.16 -3.63
C ILE A 54 3.85 -1.27 -4.76
N THR A 55 3.29 -2.45 -5.02
CA THR A 55 2.29 -2.67 -6.08
C THR A 55 0.86 -2.42 -5.61
N GLY A 56 0.66 -1.81 -4.44
CA GLY A 56 -0.66 -1.68 -3.82
C GLY A 56 -1.69 -0.93 -4.68
N VAL A 57 -1.26 0.02 -5.52
CA VAL A 57 -2.17 0.72 -6.46
C VAL A 57 -2.66 -0.23 -7.56
N ASP A 58 -1.77 -1.02 -8.14
CA ASP A 58 -2.12 -2.00 -9.17
C ASP A 58 -3.05 -3.06 -8.60
N THR A 59 -2.69 -3.62 -7.43
CA THR A 59 -3.53 -4.59 -6.72
C THR A 59 -4.92 -4.03 -6.43
N ALA A 60 -5.01 -2.78 -5.96
CA ALA A 60 -6.29 -2.14 -5.67
C ALA A 60 -7.12 -1.93 -6.96
N ALA A 61 -6.49 -1.52 -8.06
CA ALA A 61 -7.15 -1.33 -9.35
C ALA A 61 -7.71 -2.66 -9.89
N GLU A 62 -6.91 -3.73 -9.84
CA GLU A 62 -7.33 -5.07 -10.25
C GLU A 62 -8.53 -5.56 -9.43
N MET A 63 -8.50 -5.38 -8.10
CA MET A 63 -9.61 -5.73 -7.22
C MET A 63 -10.88 -4.93 -7.56
N LEU A 64 -10.75 -3.61 -7.78
CA LEU A 64 -11.89 -2.77 -8.14
C LEU A 64 -12.51 -3.19 -9.48
N LEU A 65 -11.69 -3.48 -10.49
CA LEU A 65 -12.16 -3.97 -11.80
C LEU A 65 -12.85 -5.33 -11.69
N ALA A 66 -12.31 -6.25 -10.89
CA ALA A 66 -12.94 -7.54 -10.64
C ALA A 66 -14.33 -7.38 -10.02
N MET A 67 -14.46 -6.55 -8.98
CA MET A 67 -15.75 -6.27 -8.35
C MET A 67 -16.76 -5.63 -9.31
N MET A 68 -16.32 -4.72 -10.19
CA MET A 68 -17.19 -4.11 -11.20
C MET A 68 -17.68 -5.12 -12.24
N ASN A 69 -16.81 -6.03 -12.68
CA ASN A 69 -17.18 -7.07 -13.64
C ASN A 69 -18.16 -8.07 -13.03
N GLU A 70 -17.97 -8.46 -11.77
CA GLU A 70 -18.90 -9.32 -11.03
C GLU A 70 -20.27 -8.64 -10.88
N ALA A 71 -20.30 -7.35 -10.53
CA ALA A 71 -21.54 -6.59 -10.42
C ALA A 71 -22.28 -6.49 -11.77
N GLY A 72 -21.58 -6.19 -12.87
CA GLY A 72 -22.17 -6.09 -14.21
C GLY A 72 -22.64 -7.44 -14.77
N ALA A 73 -21.97 -8.54 -14.43
CA ALA A 73 -22.41 -9.89 -14.79
C ALA A 73 -23.72 -10.27 -14.08
N GLY A 74 -23.89 -9.85 -12.81
CA GLY A 74 -25.14 -10.01 -12.05
C GLY A 74 -26.33 -9.29 -12.70
N GLU A 75 -26.16 -8.02 -13.08
CA GLU A 75 -27.21 -7.24 -13.76
C GLU A 75 -27.60 -7.84 -15.12
N THR A 76 -26.63 -8.37 -15.86
CA THR A 76 -26.87 -8.97 -17.19
C THR A 76 -27.68 -10.27 -17.08
N LEU A 77 -27.42 -11.09 -16.05
CA LEU A 77 -28.18 -12.32 -15.79
C LEU A 77 -29.61 -12.01 -15.31
N GLU A 78 -29.80 -11.03 -14.42
CA GLU A 78 -31.14 -10.62 -13.99
C GLU A 78 -31.98 -10.03 -15.14
N SER A 79 -31.36 -9.23 -16.01
CA SER A 79 -32.00 -8.70 -17.22
C SER A 79 -32.41 -9.79 -18.20
N PHE A 80 -31.57 -10.82 -18.38
CA PHE A 80 -31.86 -11.96 -19.25
C PHE A 80 -32.98 -12.85 -18.68
N GLU A 81 -32.99 -13.12 -17.38
CA GLU A 81 -34.07 -13.87 -16.72
C GLU A 81 -35.42 -13.13 -16.76
N LEU A 82 -35.41 -11.80 -16.63
CA LEU A 82 -36.62 -10.97 -16.76
C LEU A 82 -37.13 -10.95 -18.20
N GLY A 83 -36.23 -10.88 -19.19
CA GLY A 83 -36.56 -10.94 -20.61
C GLY A 83 -37.14 -12.28 -21.06
N MET A 84 -36.71 -13.40 -20.48
CA MET A 84 -37.29 -14.72 -20.76
C MET A 84 -38.66 -14.96 -20.10
N ARG A 85 -39.04 -14.17 -19.07
CA ARG A 85 -40.33 -14.32 -18.36
C ARG A 85 -41.47 -13.51 -18.96
N LEU A 86 -41.21 -12.57 -19.86
CA LEU A 86 -42.28 -11.83 -20.54
C LEU A 86 -42.73 -12.60 -21.79
N PRO A 87 -44.00 -13.04 -21.89
CA PRO A 87 -44.50 -13.56 -23.14
C PRO A 87 -44.52 -12.44 -24.18
N VAL A 88 -44.01 -12.72 -25.37
CA VAL A 88 -44.20 -11.86 -26.56
C VAL A 88 -45.70 -11.79 -26.80
N ALA A 89 -46.32 -10.68 -26.40
CA ALA A 89 -47.70 -10.38 -26.76
C ALA A 89 -47.75 -10.22 -28.29
N ALA A 90 -48.52 -11.09 -28.94
CA ALA A 90 -48.77 -11.11 -30.37
C ALA A 90 -49.57 -9.90 -30.85
#